data_AF-A0A0G0PQY7-F1
#
_entry.id   AF-A0A0G0PQY7-F1
#
_cell.length_a   1.000
_cell.length_b   1.000
_cell.length_c   1.000
_cell.angle_alpha   90.00
_cell.angle_beta   90.00
_cell.angle_gamma   90.00
#
_symmetry.space_group_name_H-M   'P 1'
#
loop_
_entity.id
_entity.type
_entity.pdbx_description
1 polymer ?
#
loop_
_entity_poly.entity_id
_entity_poly.type
_entity_poly.pdbx_seq_one_letter_code
_entity_poly.pdbx_strand_id
1 'polypeptide(L)'
;MKKTIKKIMPFGLLAMPLFAGAVSNVNDLFALAESILGKLAPMLVAIAVVILLVAILGYIKAGSDEEKKKTYKDLMIYGIIGLFVMVSVWGLVAILSGTFNLNNDIPDVEILPNF
;
A
#
# COMPACT_ATOMS: atom_id res chain seq x y z
N MET A 1 -6.53 -5.00 -26.21
CA MET A 1 -6.97 -4.18 -25.04
C MET A 1 -8.37 -4.52 -24.50
N LYS A 2 -9.35 -4.98 -25.30
CA LYS A 2 -10.70 -5.33 -24.78
C LYS A 2 -10.78 -6.60 -23.92
N LYS A 3 -9.80 -7.52 -24.03
CA LYS A 3 -9.81 -8.82 -23.31
C LYS A 3 -9.30 -8.74 -21.86
N THR A 4 -8.40 -7.82 -21.55
CA THR A 4 -7.88 -7.63 -20.19
C THR A 4 -8.91 -6.96 -19.29
N ILE A 5 -9.57 -5.89 -19.75
CA ILE A 5 -10.67 -5.20 -19.04
C ILE A 5 -11.83 -6.16 -18.69
N LYS A 6 -12.20 -7.08 -19.59
CA LYS A 6 -13.26 -8.06 -19.36
C LYS A 6 -12.91 -9.12 -18.30
N LYS A 7 -11.62 -9.33 -18.00
CA LYS A 7 -11.15 -10.33 -17.00
C LYS A 7 -10.98 -9.74 -15.59
N ILE A 8 -10.75 -8.44 -15.46
CA ILE A 8 -10.67 -7.71 -14.18
C ILE A 8 -12.06 -7.29 -13.67
N MET A 9 -13.01 -7.06 -14.56
CA MET A 9 -14.39 -6.71 -14.23
C MET A 9 -15.10 -7.72 -13.31
N PRO A 10 -15.02 -9.05 -13.50
CA PRO A 10 -15.64 -10.00 -12.57
C PRO A 10 -14.97 -10.03 -11.19
N PHE A 11 -13.68 -9.67 -11.06
CA PHE A 11 -13.02 -9.55 -9.75
C PHE A 11 -13.53 -8.33 -8.97
N GLY A 12 -13.74 -7.20 -9.66
CA GLY A 12 -14.38 -6.02 -9.08
C GLY A 12 -15.85 -6.27 -8.73
N LEU A 13 -16.58 -7.01 -9.58
CA LEU A 13 -18.00 -7.31 -9.36
C LEU A 13 -18.25 -8.38 -8.29
N LEU A 14 -17.35 -9.35 -8.11
CA LEU A 14 -17.42 -10.37 -7.05
C LEU A 14 -17.10 -9.81 -5.67
N ALA A 15 -16.31 -8.75 -5.58
CA ALA A 15 -16.05 -8.04 -4.33
C ALA A 15 -17.16 -7.02 -4.00
N MET A 16 -17.96 -6.61 -4.99
CA MET A 16 -19.04 -5.63 -4.85
C MET A 16 -20.08 -5.95 -3.74
N PRO A 17 -20.48 -7.22 -3.51
CA PRO A 17 -21.36 -7.58 -2.40
C PRO A 17 -20.70 -7.43 -1.02
N LEU A 18 -19.36 -7.51 -0.94
CA LEU A 18 -18.61 -7.25 0.30
C LEU A 18 -18.59 -5.76 0.67
N PHE A 19 -18.91 -4.89 -0.30
CA PHE A 19 -18.93 -3.43 -0.14
C PHE A 19 -20.34 -2.84 -0.07
N ALA A 20 -21.36 -3.53 -0.63
CA ALA A 20 -22.72 -3.02 -0.74
C ALA A 20 -23.51 -2.92 0.58
N GLY A 21 -23.10 -3.66 1.63
CA GLY A 21 -23.76 -3.67 2.94
C GLY A 21 -23.01 -2.90 4.05
N ALA A 22 -21.80 -2.40 3.78
CA ALA A 22 -20.92 -1.82 4.80
C ALA A 22 -20.85 -0.29 4.77
N VAL A 23 -21.40 0.35 3.74
CA VAL A 23 -21.26 1.78 3.50
C VAL A 23 -22.62 2.47 3.60
N SER A 24 -22.84 3.18 4.70
CA SER A 24 -24.05 3.96 4.97
C SER A 24 -23.80 5.46 4.78
N ASN A 25 -22.55 5.90 4.97
CA ASN A 25 -22.14 7.30 4.91
C ASN A 25 -20.80 7.48 4.18
N VAL A 26 -20.45 8.73 3.88
CA VAL A 26 -19.12 9.07 3.32
C VAL A 26 -17.98 8.63 4.25
N ASN A 27 -18.19 8.65 5.57
CA ASN A 27 -17.20 8.18 6.55
C ASN A 27 -16.92 6.68 6.42
N ASP A 28 -17.92 5.87 6.05
CA ASP A 28 -17.73 4.44 5.86
C ASP A 28 -16.93 4.16 4.57
N LEU A 29 -17.04 5.01 3.55
CA LEU A 29 -16.18 4.95 2.36
C LEU A 29 -14.72 5.24 2.72
N PHE A 30 -14.48 6.24 3.58
CA PHE A 30 -13.12 6.56 4.04
C PHE A 30 -12.55 5.43 4.91
N ALA A 31 -13.34 4.88 5.84
CA ALA A 31 -12.92 3.75 6.68
C ALA A 31 -12.64 2.48 5.86
N LEU A 32 -13.44 2.22 4.83
CA LEU A 32 -13.19 1.13 3.89
C LEU A 32 -11.87 1.35 3.12
N ALA A 33 -11.65 2.56 2.58
CA ALA A 33 -10.44 2.90 1.87
C ALA A 33 -9.20 2.77 2.77
N GLU A 34 -9.27 3.25 4.01
CA GLU A 34 -8.21 3.14 5.01
C GLU A 34 -7.90 1.67 5.37
N SER A 35 -8.93 0.85 5.57
CA SER A 35 -8.78 -0.59 5.80
C SER A 35 -8.08 -1.31 4.65
N ILE A 36 -8.40 -0.95 3.40
CA ILE A 36 -7.77 -1.52 2.22
C ILE A 36 -6.33 -1.02 2.08
N LEU A 37 -6.09 0.29 2.17
CA LEU A 37 -4.76 0.90 2.03
C LEU A 37 -3.82 0.44 3.16
N GLY A 38 -4.31 0.34 4.38
CA GLY A 38 -3.56 -0.11 5.55
C GLY A 38 -3.05 -1.55 5.42
N LYS A 39 -3.76 -2.41 4.68
CA LYS A 39 -3.31 -3.79 4.37
C LYS A 39 -2.47 -3.85 3.10
N LEU A 40 -2.80 -3.03 2.10
CA LEU A 40 -2.17 -3.06 0.79
C LEU A 40 -0.76 -2.45 0.81
N ALA A 41 -0.56 -1.36 1.54
CA ALA A 41 0.73 -0.68 1.63
C ALA A 41 1.86 -1.57 2.17
N PRO A 42 1.75 -2.23 3.35
CA PRO A 42 2.81 -3.10 3.84
C PRO A 42 3.06 -4.31 2.91
N MET A 43 2.02 -4.80 2.23
CA MET A 43 2.16 -5.88 1.25
C MET A 43 2.96 -5.43 0.02
N LEU A 44 2.74 -4.23 -0.50
CA LEU A 44 3.51 -3.66 -1.61
C LEU A 44 4.97 -3.42 -1.22
N VAL A 45 5.22 -2.91 0.00
CA VAL A 45 6.58 -2.72 0.51
C VAL A 45 7.31 -4.07 0.61
N ALA A 46 6.65 -5.11 1.11
CA ALA A 46 7.23 -6.46 1.16
C ALA A 46 7.63 -6.97 -0.24
N ILE A 47 6.76 -6.80 -1.24
CA ILE A 47 7.05 -7.19 -2.62
C ILE A 47 8.20 -6.35 -3.20
N ALA A 48 8.22 -5.04 -2.94
CA ALA A 48 9.28 -4.15 -3.41
C ALA A 48 10.66 -4.56 -2.86
N VAL A 49 10.72 -4.94 -1.57
CA VAL A 49 11.95 -5.46 -0.94
C VAL A 49 12.39 -6.76 -1.62
N VAL A 50 11.48 -7.69 -1.89
CA VAL A 50 11.81 -8.94 -2.60
C VAL A 50 12.38 -8.67 -3.99
N ILE A 51 11.77 -7.75 -4.76
CA ILE A 51 12.27 -7.35 -6.08
C ILE A 51 13.67 -6.75 -5.97
N LEU A 52 13.91 -5.92 -4.95
CA LEU A 52 15.22 -5.32 -4.69
C LEU A 52 16.29 -6.40 -4.42
N LEU A 53 15.97 -7.40 -3.59
CA LEU A 53 16.85 -8.53 -3.32
C LEU A 53 17.17 -9.31 -4.60
N VAL A 54 16.17 -9.59 -5.43
CA VAL A 54 16.36 -10.28 -6.72
C VAL A 54 17.24 -9.44 -7.66
N ALA A 55 17.06 -8.12 -7.69
CA ALA A 55 17.87 -7.23 -8.52
C ALA A 55 19.34 -7.23 -8.08
N ILE A 56 19.62 -7.18 -6.77
CA ILE A 56 20.98 -7.25 -6.20
C ILE A 56 21.63 -8.60 -6.54
N LEU A 57 20.94 -9.70 -6.27
CA LEU A 57 21.46 -11.04 -6.57
C LEU A 57 21.69 -11.24 -8.07
N GLY A 58 20.80 -10.72 -8.91
CA GLY A 58 20.94 -10.75 -10.36
C GLY A 58 22.14 -9.95 -10.85
N TYR A 59 22.38 -8.76 -10.29
CA TYR A 59 23.54 -7.94 -10.62
C TYR A 59 24.87 -8.58 -10.23
N ILE A 60 24.93 -9.22 -9.06
CA ILE A 60 26.12 -9.95 -8.62
C ILE A 60 26.36 -11.16 -9.54
N LYS A 61 25.32 -11.93 -9.87
CA LYS A 61 25.42 -13.09 -10.77
C LYS A 61 25.79 -12.72 -12.20
N ALA A 62 25.45 -11.52 -12.65
CA ALA A 62 25.77 -11.06 -14.00
C ALA A 62 27.29 -10.95 -14.26
N GLY A 63 28.14 -10.82 -13.23
CA GLY A 63 29.59 -10.96 -13.37
C GLY A 63 30.19 -10.02 -14.42
N SER A 64 30.70 -10.56 -15.53
CA SER A 64 31.31 -9.79 -16.63
C SER A 64 30.37 -9.53 -17.81
N ASP A 65 29.11 -9.97 -17.73
CA ASP A 65 28.10 -9.74 -18.76
C ASP A 65 27.52 -8.32 -18.60
N GLU A 66 28.01 -7.38 -19.42
CA GLU A 66 27.64 -5.96 -19.34
C GLU A 66 26.15 -5.72 -19.62
N GLU A 67 25.53 -6.49 -20.51
CA GLU A 67 24.10 -6.35 -20.83
C GLU A 67 23.22 -6.74 -19.65
N LYS A 68 23.52 -7.88 -19.02
CA LYS A 68 22.80 -8.32 -17.82
C LYS A 68 23.04 -7.38 -16.64
N LYS A 69 24.27 -6.92 -16.45
CA LYS A 69 24.60 -5.91 -15.43
C LYS A 69 23.77 -4.65 -15.58
N LYS A 70 23.63 -4.14 -16.81
CA LYS A 70 22.83 -2.94 -17.07
C LYS A 70 21.36 -3.17 -16.75
N THR A 71 20.80 -4.31 -17.15
CA THR A 71 19.41 -4.68 -16.87
C THR A 71 19.12 -4.76 -15.36
N TYR A 72 19.98 -5.43 -14.59
CA TYR A 72 19.78 -5.55 -13.15
C TYR A 72 20.06 -4.24 -12.40
N LYS A 73 20.97 -3.39 -12.92
CA LYS A 73 21.20 -2.04 -12.39
C LYS A 73 19.97 -1.18 -12.57
N ASP A 74 19.35 -1.21 -13.74
CA ASP A 74 18.12 -0.46 -14.00
C ASP A 74 16.98 -0.96 -13.09
N LEU A 75 16.84 -2.29 -12.94
CA LEU A 75 15.88 -2.88 -12.00
C LEU A 75 16.10 -2.44 -10.54
N MET A 76 17.36 -2.32 -10.09
CA MET A 76 17.64 -1.76 -8.76
C MET A 76 17.20 -0.32 -8.65
N ILE A 77 17.51 0.52 -9.64
CA ILE A 77 17.15 1.94 -9.63
C ILE A 77 15.62 2.09 -9.55
N TYR A 78 14.88 1.38 -10.41
CA TYR A 78 13.42 1.41 -10.38
C TYR A 78 12.84 0.83 -9.08
N GLY A 79 13.46 -0.22 -8.53
CA GLY A 79 13.08 -0.79 -7.23
C GLY A 79 13.26 0.20 -6.08
N ILE A 80 14.39 0.90 -6.03
CA ILE A 80 14.70 1.92 -5.01
C ILE A 80 13.75 3.11 -5.13
N ILE A 81 13.52 3.61 -6.35
CA ILE A 81 12.60 4.74 -6.58
C ILE A 81 11.18 4.34 -6.14
N GLY A 82 10.73 3.14 -6.51
CA GLY A 82 9.42 2.63 -6.10
C GLY A 82 9.28 2.53 -4.59
N LEU A 83 10.28 1.97 -3.90
CA LEU A 83 10.31 1.90 -2.43
C LEU A 83 10.29 3.30 -1.80
N PHE A 84 11.11 4.21 -2.31
CA PHE A 84 11.21 5.57 -1.81
C PHE A 84 9.88 6.31 -1.88
N VAL A 85 9.17 6.25 -3.01
CA VAL A 85 7.87 6.90 -3.17
C VAL A 85 6.84 6.30 -2.20
N MET A 86 6.78 4.96 -2.08
CA MET A 86 5.83 4.29 -1.18
C MET A 86 6.06 4.67 0.29
N VAL A 87 7.32 4.66 0.74
CA VAL A 87 7.68 5.01 2.12
C VAL A 87 7.54 6.50 2.37
N SER A 88 7.86 7.36 1.40
CA SER A 88 7.76 8.82 1.53
C SER A 88 6.32 9.28 1.77
N VAL A 89 5.36 8.71 1.04
CA VAL A 89 3.93 9.03 1.26
C VAL A 89 3.49 8.62 2.66
N TRP A 90 3.86 7.43 3.13
CA TRP A 90 3.51 6.97 4.48
C TRP A 90 4.21 7.76 5.59
N GLY A 91 5.49 8.08 5.40
CA GLY A 91 6.25 8.90 6.33
C GLY A 91 5.67 10.31 6.45
N LEU A 92 5.24 10.91 5.33
CA LEU A 92 4.56 12.19 5.34
C LEU A 92 3.24 12.12 6.10
N VAL A 93 2.42 11.10 5.85
CA VAL A 93 1.15 10.89 6.58
C VAL A 93 1.40 10.75 8.09
N ALA A 94 2.41 9.98 8.49
CA ALA A 94 2.77 9.79 9.90
C ALA A 94 3.24 11.09 10.58
N ILE A 95 4.00 11.93 9.86
CA ILE A 95 4.40 13.25 10.36
C ILE A 95 3.19 14.16 10.53
N LEU A 96 2.28 14.18 9.54
CA LEU A 96 1.08 15.00 9.58
C LEU A 96 0.13 14.56 10.71
N SER A 97 -0.11 13.25 10.87
CA SER A 97 -0.97 12.75 11.96
C SER A 97 -0.38 13.04 13.34
N GLY A 98 0.94 12.89 13.50
CA GLY A 98 1.64 13.20 14.75
C GLY A 98 1.70 14.70 15.07
N THR A 99 1.83 15.56 14.06
CA THR A 99 1.92 17.02 14.25
C THR A 99 0.56 17.65 14.56
N PHE A 100 -0.49 17.22 13.86
CA PHE A 100 -1.84 17.75 14.06
C PHE A 100 -2.62 17.01 15.16
N ASN A 101 -1.97 16.07 15.86
CA ASN A 101 -2.53 15.29 16.95
C ASN A 101 -3.96 14.81 16.63
N LEU A 102 -4.11 14.19 15.45
CA LEU A 102 -5.39 13.68 14.94
C LEU A 102 -5.85 12.41 15.68
N ASN A 103 -5.44 12.23 16.94
CA ASN A 103 -5.89 11.15 17.79
C ASN A 103 -7.39 11.33 18.02
N ASN A 104 -8.18 10.48 17.37
CA ASN A 104 -9.61 10.33 17.60
C ASN A 104 -9.88 9.61 18.95
N ASP A 105 -9.14 9.97 20.01
CA ASP A 105 -9.55 9.59 21.36
C ASP A 105 -10.79 10.41 21.67
N ILE A 106 -11.94 9.78 21.49
CA ILE A 106 -13.16 10.20 22.16
C ILE A 106 -12.80 10.10 23.65
N PRO A 107 -12.77 11.20 24.41
CA PRO A 107 -12.51 11.10 25.83
C PRO A 107 -13.54 10.12 26.40
N ASP A 108 -13.06 9.08 27.08
CA ASP A 108 -13.88 8.19 27.88
C ASP A 108 -14.58 9.08 28.92
N VAL A 109 -15.73 9.62 28.55
CA VAL A 109 -16.61 10.33 29.46
C VAL A 109 -17.15 9.25 30.37
N GLU A 110 -16.54 9.18 31.56
CA GLU A 110 -16.96 8.35 32.66
C GLU A 110 -18.46 8.62 32.91
N ILE A 111 -19.30 7.73 32.38
CA ILE A 111 -20.75 7.78 32.57
C ILE A 111 -20.99 7.65 34.08
N LEU A 112 -21.48 8.73 34.69
CA LEU A 112 -21.76 8.78 36.11
C LEU A 112 -22.63 7.58 36.53
N PRO A 113 -22.35 6.93 37.68
CA PRO A 113 -23.16 5.84 38.16
C PRO A 113 -24.61 6.31 38.31
N ASN A 114 -25.51 5.59 37.64
CA ASN A 114 -26.95 5.83 37.68
C ASN A 114 -27.46 5.55 39.12
N PHE A 115 -27.74 6.62 39.87
CA PHE A 115 -28.37 6.55 41.21
C PHE A 115 -29.83 6.09 41.13
#